data_AF-A0A7W7MGQ9-F1
#
_entry.id   AF-A0A7W7MGQ9-F1
#
_cell.length_a   1.000
_cell.length_b   1.000
_cell.length_c   1.000
_cell.angle_alpha   90.00
_cell.angle_beta   90.00
_cell.angle_gamma   90.00
#
_symmetry.space_group_name_H-M   'P 1'
#
loop_
_entity.id
_entity.type
_entity.pdbx_description
1 polymer ?
#
loop_
_entity_poly.entity_id
_entity_poly.type
_entity_poly.pdbx_seq_one_letter_code
_entity_poly.pdbx_strand_id
1 'polypeptide(L)'
;MRWLSVIVMAVLALPGPAHAKVTFDFGTNTGFVDAEDVRQAFDWDAATLRSKAKGLEFEHLRLVQDTYVVVCGGAGARPLRAVHTAQDAKEFLTVKVARKPGTRDVTGFRIVKAYAGISGTTVPPAPGTPCPEPKPDEKVRTSRLVSTTVTTTLVAKSGPDRVELYQVRTGPPVPATAVSQPA
;
A
#
# COMPACT_ATOMS: atom_id res chain seq x y z
N MET A 1 -32.96 49.66 -28.64
CA MET A 1 -31.66 49.18 -28.14
C MET A 1 -31.86 48.57 -26.76
N ARG A 2 -31.91 47.24 -26.67
CA ARG A 2 -32.13 46.51 -25.41
C ARG A 2 -30.76 46.17 -24.79
N TRP A 3 -30.53 46.64 -23.57
CA TRP A 3 -29.30 46.39 -22.81
C TRP A 3 -29.39 45.01 -22.14
N LEU A 4 -28.38 44.16 -22.36
CA LEU A 4 -28.20 42.87 -21.70
C LEU A 4 -27.35 43.09 -20.43
N SER A 5 -27.96 42.95 -19.27
CA SER A 5 -27.24 42.93 -17.99
C SER A 5 -26.55 41.59 -17.81
N VAL A 6 -25.22 41.61 -17.74
CA VAL A 6 -24.38 40.45 -17.40
C VAL A 6 -24.27 40.37 -15.88
N ILE A 7 -24.82 39.32 -15.28
CA ILE A 7 -24.64 39.01 -13.85
C ILE A 7 -23.32 38.23 -13.71
N VAL A 8 -22.30 38.88 -13.15
CA VAL A 8 -21.03 38.22 -12.79
C VAL A 8 -21.22 37.56 -11.42
N MET A 9 -21.44 36.25 -11.41
CA MET A 9 -21.40 35.45 -10.18
C MET A 9 -19.94 35.26 -9.74
N ALA A 10 -19.53 36.01 -8.72
CA ALA A 10 -18.24 35.81 -8.07
C ALA A 10 -18.30 34.55 -7.19
N VAL A 11 -17.70 33.46 -7.66
CA VAL A 11 -17.49 32.25 -6.87
C VAL A 11 -16.36 32.54 -5.87
N LEU A 12 -16.73 32.77 -4.60
CA LEU A 12 -15.78 32.82 -3.49
C LEU A 12 -15.24 31.40 -3.27
N ALA A 13 -14.04 31.14 -3.77
CA ALA A 13 -13.27 29.95 -3.43
C ALA A 13 -12.84 30.06 -1.95
N LEU A 14 -13.66 29.53 -1.04
CA LEU A 14 -13.30 29.37 0.35
C LEU A 14 -12.09 28.41 0.42
N PRO A 15 -10.98 28.79 1.08
CA PRO A 15 -9.89 27.85 1.32
C PRO A 15 -10.45 26.71 2.17
N GLY A 16 -10.56 25.53 1.57
CA GLY A 16 -10.89 24.32 2.31
C GLY A 16 -9.85 24.12 3.43
N PRO A 17 -10.24 23.56 4.58
CA PRO A 17 -9.28 23.23 5.62
C PRO A 17 -8.17 22.39 4.99
N ALA A 18 -6.92 22.83 5.16
CA ALA A 18 -5.77 22.08 4.68
C ALA A 18 -5.71 20.77 5.45
N HIS A 19 -6.30 19.72 4.88
CA HIS A 19 -6.24 18.36 5.42
C HIS A 19 -4.77 18.00 5.57
N ALA A 20 -4.32 17.80 6.80
CA ALA A 20 -2.95 17.46 7.11
C ALA A 20 -2.69 16.03 6.61
N LYS A 21 -2.16 15.95 5.39
CA LYS A 21 -1.78 14.72 4.70
C LYS A 21 -0.94 13.81 5.59
N VAL A 22 -1.19 12.50 5.57
CA VAL A 22 -0.27 11.47 6.10
C VAL A 22 1.18 11.81 5.73
N THR A 23 2.02 11.99 6.74
CA THR A 23 3.46 12.27 6.58
C THR A 23 4.24 11.10 7.17
N PHE A 24 4.44 10.06 6.38
CA PHE A 24 5.18 8.88 6.81
C PHE A 24 6.41 8.66 5.92
N ASP A 25 7.56 8.51 6.54
CA ASP A 25 8.83 8.18 5.89
C ASP A 25 9.08 6.67 6.03
N PHE A 26 8.93 5.96 4.92
CA PHE A 26 9.15 4.51 4.85
C PHE A 26 10.62 4.09 5.07
N GLY A 27 11.59 5.00 4.89
CA GLY A 27 13.01 4.74 5.14
C GLY A 27 13.37 4.80 6.62
N THR A 28 12.74 5.70 7.39
CA THR A 28 13.01 5.84 8.83
C THR A 28 11.95 5.19 9.72
N ASN A 29 10.82 4.74 9.16
CA ASN A 29 9.67 4.23 9.91
C ASN A 29 9.13 5.24 10.93
N THR A 30 9.16 6.52 10.59
CA THR A 30 8.69 7.61 11.45
C THR A 30 7.73 8.52 10.70
N GLY A 31 6.87 9.21 11.44
CA GLY A 31 5.90 10.10 10.82
C GLY A 31 4.73 10.49 11.69
N PHE A 32 3.70 11.01 11.04
CA PHE A 32 2.43 11.38 11.64
C PHE A 32 1.26 11.02 10.72
N VAL A 33 0.20 10.46 11.33
CA VAL A 33 -1.09 10.22 10.68
C VAL A 33 -2.12 11.09 11.36
N ASP A 34 -2.86 11.90 10.59
CA ASP A 34 -3.89 12.77 11.15
C ASP A 34 -5.11 11.96 11.62
N ALA A 35 -5.77 12.46 12.66
CA ALA A 35 -7.01 11.85 13.17
C ALA A 35 -8.11 11.77 12.10
N GLU A 36 -8.19 12.77 11.23
CA GLU A 36 -9.20 12.83 10.17
C GLU A 36 -8.93 11.78 9.09
N ASP A 37 -7.66 11.54 8.71
CA ASP A 37 -7.30 10.48 7.76
C ASP A 37 -7.75 9.10 8.27
N VAL A 38 -7.52 8.82 9.56
CA VAL A 38 -7.96 7.57 10.19
C VAL A 38 -9.49 7.47 10.20
N ARG A 39 -10.17 8.57 10.54
CA ARG A 39 -11.64 8.60 10.57
C ARG A 39 -12.24 8.35 9.20
N GLN A 40 -11.74 9.00 8.16
CA GLN A 40 -12.22 8.82 6.80
C GLN A 40 -11.95 7.40 6.30
N ALA A 41 -10.76 6.86 6.58
CA ALA A 41 -10.39 5.53 6.14
C ALA A 41 -11.26 4.43 6.77
N PHE A 42 -11.61 4.58 8.06
CA PHE A 42 -12.45 3.62 8.78
C PHE A 42 -13.95 3.97 8.82
N ASP A 43 -14.36 5.07 8.20
CA ASP A 43 -15.71 5.65 8.32
C ASP A 43 -16.15 5.85 9.79
N TRP A 44 -15.27 6.44 10.60
CA TRP A 44 -15.50 6.70 12.02
C TRP A 44 -15.83 8.15 12.32
N ASP A 45 -16.70 8.35 13.30
CA ASP A 45 -16.87 9.64 13.95
C ASP A 45 -15.77 9.90 14.99
N ALA A 46 -15.77 11.12 15.54
CA ALA A 46 -14.78 11.51 16.53
C ALA A 46 -14.93 10.75 17.87
N ALA A 47 -16.13 10.28 18.22
CA ALA A 47 -16.36 9.53 19.45
C ALA A 47 -15.72 8.13 19.35
N THR A 48 -15.93 7.46 18.22
CA THR A 48 -15.37 6.15 17.90
C THR A 48 -13.86 6.21 17.81
N LEU A 49 -13.30 7.24 17.16
CA LEU A 49 -11.84 7.42 17.17
C LEU A 49 -11.31 7.56 18.59
N ARG A 50 -11.93 8.40 19.44
CA ARG A 50 -11.47 8.60 20.83
C ARG A 50 -11.48 7.29 21.64
N SER A 51 -12.50 6.44 21.46
CA SER A 51 -12.61 5.17 22.19
C SER A 51 -11.63 4.12 21.68
N LYS A 52 -11.39 4.05 20.37
CA LYS A 52 -10.52 3.05 19.73
C LYS A 52 -9.05 3.46 19.63
N ALA A 53 -8.71 4.74 19.78
CA ALA A 53 -7.36 5.25 19.52
C ALA A 53 -6.22 4.52 20.25
N LYS A 54 -6.46 4.00 21.47
CA LYS A 54 -5.43 3.25 22.21
C LYS A 54 -5.16 1.85 21.66
N GLY A 55 -6.10 1.27 20.92
CA GLY A 55 -6.01 -0.06 20.33
C GLY A 55 -5.71 -0.04 18.84
N LEU A 56 -5.45 1.13 18.25
CA LEU A 56 -5.01 1.20 16.86
C LEU A 56 -3.57 0.71 16.74
N GLU A 57 -3.37 -0.22 15.83
CA GLU A 57 -2.06 -0.70 15.42
C GLU A 57 -1.70 -0.12 14.06
N PHE A 58 -0.40 0.13 13.85
CA PHE A 58 0.10 0.59 12.56
C PHE A 58 1.17 -0.39 12.06
N GLU A 59 1.06 -0.76 10.79
CA GLU A 59 1.97 -1.67 10.11
C GLU A 59 2.56 -0.97 8.88
N HIS A 60 3.86 -1.15 8.66
CA HIS A 60 4.51 -0.83 7.39
C HIS A 60 4.67 -2.14 6.63
N LEU A 61 4.02 -2.24 5.46
CA LEU A 61 4.12 -3.37 4.56
C LEU A 61 5.00 -3.03 3.38
N ARG A 62 5.87 -3.94 3.00
CA ARG A 62 6.68 -3.86 1.80
C ARG A 62 6.50 -5.13 0.98
N LEU A 63 6.11 -4.96 -0.27
CA LEU A 63 5.91 -6.05 -1.23
C LEU A 63 6.80 -5.80 -2.45
N VAL A 64 7.70 -6.74 -2.73
CA VAL A 64 8.56 -6.75 -3.90
C VAL A 64 8.03 -7.81 -4.87
N GLN A 65 7.56 -7.35 -6.02
CA GLN A 65 7.03 -8.21 -7.07
C GLN A 65 7.93 -8.16 -8.29
N ASP A 66 8.48 -9.30 -8.66
CA ASP A 66 9.23 -9.47 -9.88
C ASP A 66 8.32 -9.97 -11.00
N THR A 67 8.46 -9.42 -12.19
CA THR A 67 7.81 -9.93 -13.39
C THR A 67 8.84 -10.65 -14.24
N TYR A 68 8.63 -11.94 -14.49
CA TYR A 68 9.46 -12.77 -15.34
C TYR A 68 8.79 -13.01 -16.69
N VAL A 69 9.62 -13.22 -17.71
CA VAL A 69 9.23 -13.96 -18.91
C VAL A 69 9.80 -15.36 -18.77
N VAL A 70 8.93 -16.36 -18.79
CA VAL A 70 9.29 -17.77 -18.66
C VAL A 70 8.92 -18.52 -19.93
N VAL A 71 9.71 -19.54 -20.27
CA VAL A 71 9.38 -20.49 -21.34
C VAL A 71 9.27 -21.87 -20.70
N CYS A 72 8.15 -22.54 -20.93
CA CYS A 72 7.85 -23.85 -20.37
C CYS A 72 7.72 -24.90 -21.46
N GLY A 73 8.03 -26.16 -21.14
CA GLY A 73 7.80 -27.29 -22.04
C GLY A 73 8.82 -27.38 -23.20
N GLY A 74 8.37 -27.87 -24.35
CA GLY A 74 9.22 -28.23 -25.49
C GLY A 74 9.80 -27.05 -26.28
N ALA A 75 10.62 -27.35 -27.29
CA ALA A 75 11.10 -26.34 -28.23
C ALA A 75 9.92 -25.68 -28.99
N GLY A 76 9.97 -24.37 -29.18
CA GLY A 76 8.90 -23.60 -29.84
C GLY A 76 7.75 -23.16 -28.92
N ALA A 77 7.82 -23.46 -27.62
CA ALA A 77 6.83 -22.98 -26.67
C ALA A 77 6.82 -21.44 -26.58
N ARG A 78 5.62 -20.87 -26.47
CA ARG A 78 5.43 -19.42 -26.34
C ARG A 78 5.86 -18.96 -24.95
N PRO A 79 6.58 -17.84 -24.83
CA PRO A 79 6.89 -17.27 -23.52
C PRO A 79 5.62 -16.81 -22.80
N LEU A 80 5.62 -16.98 -21.48
CA LEU A 80 4.57 -16.55 -20.57
C LEU A 80 5.10 -15.44 -19.67
N ARG A 81 4.23 -14.52 -19.24
CA ARG A 81 4.56 -13.55 -18.19
C ARG A 81 4.06 -14.07 -16.85
N ALA A 82 4.96 -14.11 -15.88
CA ALA A 82 4.67 -14.56 -14.53
C ALA A 82 5.04 -13.48 -13.52
N VAL A 83 4.18 -13.26 -12.53
CA VAL A 83 4.47 -12.40 -11.38
C VAL A 83 4.87 -13.27 -10.21
N HIS A 84 6.02 -12.95 -9.64
CA HIS A 84 6.65 -13.61 -8.52
C HIS A 84 6.73 -12.64 -7.35
N THR A 85 6.21 -13.01 -6.18
CA THR A 85 6.38 -12.22 -4.95
C THR A 85 7.75 -12.52 -4.36
N ALA A 86 8.77 -11.82 -4.85
CA ALA A 86 10.17 -12.04 -4.46
C ALA A 86 10.40 -11.84 -2.96
N GLN A 87 9.75 -10.83 -2.38
CA GLN A 87 9.84 -10.52 -0.96
C GLN A 87 8.53 -9.91 -0.46
N ASP A 88 8.10 -10.35 0.71
CA ASP A 88 7.12 -9.65 1.53
C ASP A 88 7.74 -9.31 2.89
N ALA A 89 7.46 -8.13 3.39
CA ALA A 89 7.88 -7.73 4.72
C ALA A 89 6.77 -6.93 5.40
N LYS A 90 6.69 -7.12 6.71
CA LYS A 90 5.79 -6.41 7.60
C LYS A 90 6.58 -5.95 8.81
N GLU A 91 6.54 -4.66 9.07
CA GLU A 91 7.10 -4.05 10.27
C GLU A 91 5.97 -3.52 11.15
N PHE A 92 6.03 -3.83 12.44
CA PHE A 92 5.08 -3.35 13.42
C PHE A 92 5.59 -2.04 14.03
N LEU A 93 4.73 -1.02 14.07
CA LEU A 93 5.14 0.35 14.38
C LEU A 93 4.75 0.75 15.81
N THR A 94 5.66 1.40 16.52
CA THR A 94 5.37 2.04 17.80
C THR A 94 4.70 3.38 17.56
N VAL A 95 3.52 3.57 18.15
CA VAL A 95 2.71 4.76 17.95
C VAL A 95 2.38 5.43 19.28
N LYS A 96 2.42 6.76 19.28
CA LYS A 96 1.93 7.59 20.38
C LYS A 96 0.71 8.37 19.91
N VAL A 97 -0.41 8.20 20.61
CA VAL A 97 -1.64 8.97 20.35
C VAL A 97 -1.38 10.43 20.68
N ALA A 98 -1.48 11.30 19.68
CA ALA A 98 -1.42 12.74 19.85
C ALA A 98 -2.80 13.27 20.22
N ARG A 99 -2.84 14.18 21.19
CA ARG A 99 -4.07 14.79 21.69
C ARG A 99 -3.93 16.30 21.76
N LYS A 100 -5.05 17.00 21.61
CA LYS A 100 -5.11 18.42 21.90
C LYS A 100 -4.82 18.65 23.39
N PRO A 101 -3.92 19.59 23.75
CA PRO A 101 -3.60 19.87 25.15
C PRO A 101 -4.86 20.19 25.98
N GLY A 102 -4.95 19.58 27.17
CA GLY A 102 -6.07 19.78 28.09
C GLY A 102 -7.39 19.12 27.68
N THR A 103 -7.46 18.40 26.56
CA THR A 103 -8.68 17.70 26.13
C THR A 103 -8.44 16.20 25.88
N ARG A 104 -9.52 15.46 25.65
CA ARG A 104 -9.47 14.05 25.23
C ARG A 104 -9.48 13.89 23.71
N ASP A 105 -9.46 14.99 22.96
CA ASP A 105 -9.55 14.95 21.50
C ASP A 105 -8.26 14.41 20.90
N VAL A 106 -8.39 13.38 20.08
CA VAL A 106 -7.29 12.80 19.33
C VAL A 106 -7.04 13.68 18.11
N THR A 107 -5.81 14.17 17.97
CA THR A 107 -5.38 14.96 16.81
C THR A 107 -4.62 14.11 15.80
N GLY A 108 -4.15 12.92 16.20
CA GLY A 108 -3.54 11.96 15.30
C GLY A 108 -2.61 11.00 16.03
N PHE A 109 -1.65 10.47 15.29
CA PHE A 109 -0.83 9.34 15.70
C PHE A 109 0.61 9.58 15.28
N ARG A 110 1.49 9.82 16.26
CA ARG A 110 2.93 9.95 16.01
C ARG A 110 3.55 8.57 15.92
N ILE A 111 4.06 8.23 14.76
CA ILE A 111 4.82 7.00 14.51
C ILE A 111 6.28 7.25 14.84
N VAL A 112 6.84 6.46 15.76
CA VAL A 112 8.16 6.74 16.35
C VAL A 112 9.27 5.88 15.75
N LYS A 113 8.99 4.59 15.52
CA LYS A 113 9.90 3.61 14.91
C LYS A 113 9.17 2.28 14.71
N ALA A 114 9.77 1.38 13.92
CA ALA A 114 9.45 -0.05 14.00
C ALA A 114 10.01 -0.66 15.31
N TYR A 115 9.31 -1.63 15.88
CA TYR A 115 9.77 -2.38 17.06
C TYR A 115 9.99 -3.86 16.81
N ALA A 116 9.37 -4.41 15.77
CA ALA A 116 9.52 -5.79 15.33
C ALA A 116 9.20 -5.86 13.83
N GLY A 117 9.60 -6.95 13.19
CA GLY A 117 9.23 -7.21 11.81
C GLY A 117 9.33 -8.68 11.47
N ILE A 118 8.61 -9.05 10.42
CA ILE A 118 8.67 -10.36 9.76
C ILE A 118 8.88 -10.14 8.27
N SER A 119 9.64 -11.02 7.65
CA SER A 119 9.89 -10.98 6.21
C SER A 119 9.94 -12.39 5.65
N GLY A 120 9.33 -12.58 4.49
CA GLY A 120 9.45 -13.77 3.68
C GLY A 120 10.15 -13.46 2.37
N THR A 121 10.81 -14.48 1.83
CA THR A 121 11.37 -14.48 0.48
C THR A 121 11.01 -15.79 -0.18
N THR A 122 10.77 -15.77 -1.48
CA THR A 122 10.41 -16.97 -2.24
C THR A 122 11.39 -17.16 -3.39
N VAL A 123 11.56 -18.42 -3.81
CA VAL A 123 12.51 -18.77 -4.87
C VAL A 123 11.91 -18.39 -6.23
N PRO A 124 12.61 -17.63 -7.09
CA PRO A 124 12.10 -17.26 -8.40
C PRO A 124 11.94 -18.48 -9.32
N PRO A 125 11.14 -18.39 -10.40
CA PRO A 125 11.04 -19.44 -11.40
C PRO A 125 12.41 -19.78 -11.97
N ALA A 126 12.79 -21.06 -11.93
CA ALA A 126 14.10 -21.52 -12.37
C ALA A 126 13.96 -22.75 -13.27
N PRO A 127 14.92 -23.04 -14.16
CA PRO A 127 14.88 -24.24 -14.98
C PRO A 127 14.64 -25.51 -14.14
N GLY A 128 13.68 -26.33 -14.55
CA GLY A 128 13.30 -27.57 -13.86
C GLY A 128 12.21 -27.42 -12.79
N THR A 129 11.85 -26.20 -12.37
CA THR A 129 10.70 -25.98 -11.47
C THR A 129 9.37 -26.16 -12.23
N PRO A 130 8.25 -26.44 -11.53
CA PRO A 130 6.93 -26.37 -12.15
C PRO A 130 6.73 -25.03 -12.86
N CYS A 131 6.10 -25.07 -14.02
CA CYS A 131 5.73 -23.87 -14.74
C CYS A 131 4.58 -23.16 -14.01
N PRO A 132 4.51 -21.82 -14.06
CA PRO A 132 3.32 -21.08 -13.64
C PRO A 132 2.05 -21.58 -14.32
N GLU A 133 0.91 -21.27 -13.72
CA GLU A 133 -0.37 -21.38 -14.39
C GLU A 133 -0.33 -20.66 -15.76
N PRO A 134 -1.06 -21.17 -16.78
CA PRO A 134 -2.01 -22.28 -16.71
C PRO A 134 -1.39 -23.67 -16.97
N LYS A 135 -0.06 -23.83 -16.89
CA LYS A 135 0.63 -25.06 -17.30
C LYS A 135 1.44 -25.73 -16.16
N PRO A 136 0.86 -25.99 -14.99
CA PRO A 136 1.61 -26.45 -13.81
C PRO A 136 2.36 -27.78 -14.01
N ASP A 137 1.90 -28.63 -14.93
CA ASP A 137 2.52 -29.93 -15.23
C ASP A 137 3.79 -29.83 -16.11
N GLU A 138 4.00 -28.69 -16.79
CA GLU A 138 5.22 -28.44 -17.54
C GLU A 138 6.35 -27.95 -16.62
N LYS A 139 7.60 -28.04 -17.08
CA LYS A 139 8.75 -27.47 -16.39
C LYS A 139 9.21 -26.18 -17.06
N VAL A 140 9.64 -25.22 -16.24
CA VAL A 140 10.36 -24.04 -16.72
C VAL A 140 11.66 -24.50 -17.39
N ARG A 141 11.95 -23.97 -18.57
CA ARG A 141 13.25 -24.15 -19.26
C ARG A 141 14.15 -22.94 -19.12
N THR A 142 13.57 -21.76 -19.28
CA THR A 142 14.27 -20.49 -19.15
C THR A 142 13.36 -19.50 -18.45
N SER A 143 13.94 -18.69 -17.58
CA SER A 143 13.30 -17.54 -16.98
C SER A 143 14.19 -16.32 -17.19
N ARG A 144 13.56 -15.16 -17.38
CA ARG A 144 14.26 -13.88 -17.48
C ARG A 144 13.48 -12.83 -16.73
N LEU A 145 14.12 -12.19 -15.76
CA LEU A 145 13.54 -11.03 -15.07
C LEU A 145 13.33 -9.90 -16.08
N VAL A 146 12.14 -9.30 -16.08
CA VAL A 146 11.79 -8.17 -16.93
C VAL A 146 11.72 -6.88 -16.13
N SER A 147 11.12 -6.94 -14.94
CA SER A 147 10.95 -5.77 -14.09
C SER A 147 10.71 -6.15 -12.66
N THR A 148 11.01 -5.23 -11.75
CA THR A 148 10.67 -5.32 -10.33
C THR A 148 9.82 -4.12 -9.96
N THR A 149 8.75 -4.38 -9.20
CA THR A 149 7.86 -3.37 -8.64
C THR A 149 7.93 -3.48 -7.12
N VAL A 150 8.20 -2.38 -6.44
CA VAL A 150 8.16 -2.32 -4.97
C VAL A 150 6.97 -1.48 -4.56
N THR A 151 6.04 -2.10 -3.84
CA THR A 151 4.92 -1.41 -3.20
C THR A 151 5.16 -1.35 -1.72
N THR A 152 5.01 -0.17 -1.15
CA THR A 152 5.20 0.10 0.26
C THR A 152 3.95 0.78 0.80
N THR A 153 3.37 0.25 1.87
CA THR A 153 2.05 0.66 2.36
C THR A 153 2.08 0.87 3.86
N LEU A 154 1.59 2.03 4.32
CA LEU A 154 1.25 2.27 5.71
C LEU A 154 -0.20 1.85 5.93
N VAL A 155 -0.39 0.98 6.90
CA VAL A 155 -1.67 0.37 7.24
C VAL A 155 -2.03 0.71 8.68
N ALA A 156 -3.31 0.99 8.93
CA ALA A 156 -3.87 1.02 10.28
C ALA A 156 -4.83 -0.16 10.48
N LYS A 157 -4.84 -0.69 11.70
CA LYS A 157 -5.70 -1.81 12.12
C LYS A 157 -6.43 -1.50 13.42
N SER A 158 -7.66 -1.99 13.50
CA SER A 158 -8.50 -1.96 14.70
C SER A 158 -9.22 -3.30 14.85
N GLY A 159 -8.63 -4.24 15.61
CA GLY A 159 -9.15 -5.59 15.68
C GLY A 159 -9.06 -6.29 14.31
N PRO A 160 -10.17 -6.82 13.75
CA PRO A 160 -10.15 -7.47 12.43
C PRO A 160 -10.09 -6.47 11.27
N ASP A 161 -10.47 -5.21 11.51
CA ASP A 161 -10.56 -4.20 10.47
C ASP A 161 -9.19 -3.64 10.12
N ARG A 162 -8.95 -3.43 8.82
CA ARG A 162 -7.70 -2.93 8.27
C ARG A 162 -7.97 -1.94 7.15
N VAL A 163 -7.22 -0.83 7.13
CA VAL A 163 -7.28 0.19 6.07
C VAL A 163 -5.88 0.59 5.62
N GLU A 164 -5.73 0.90 4.33
CA GLU A 164 -4.49 1.44 3.77
C GLU A 164 -4.55 2.96 3.81
N LEU A 165 -3.59 3.58 4.51
CA LEU A 165 -3.58 5.03 4.72
C LEU A 165 -2.69 5.75 3.72
N TYR A 166 -1.58 5.12 3.34
CA TYR A 166 -0.62 5.71 2.41
C TYR A 166 0.13 4.61 1.67
N GLN A 167 0.27 4.77 0.36
CA GLN A 167 0.98 3.82 -0.48
C GLN A 167 1.94 4.54 -1.42
N VAL A 168 3.16 4.00 -1.51
CA VAL A 168 4.16 4.39 -2.51
C VAL A 168 4.49 3.16 -3.35
N ARG A 169 4.46 3.33 -4.67
CA ARG A 169 4.87 2.30 -5.62
C ARG A 169 6.01 2.83 -6.48
N THR A 170 7.05 2.00 -6.63
CA THR A 170 8.19 2.26 -7.52
C THR A 170 8.35 1.12 -8.50
N GLY A 171 8.85 1.42 -9.70
CA GLY A 171 8.93 0.48 -10.82
C GLY A 171 7.71 0.56 -11.76
N PRO A 172 7.73 -0.20 -12.87
CA PRO A 172 6.61 -0.23 -13.80
C PRO A 172 5.37 -0.86 -13.15
N PRO A 173 4.16 -0.56 -13.66
CA PRO A 173 2.96 -1.24 -13.19
C PRO A 173 3.04 -2.74 -13.48
N VAL A 174 2.60 -3.55 -12.52
CA VAL A 174 2.45 -4.99 -12.72
C VAL A 174 1.39 -5.20 -13.81
N PRO A 175 1.67 -5.94 -14.89
CA PRO A 175 0.72 -6.14 -15.97
C PRO A 175 -0.54 -6.85 -15.47
N ALA A 176 -1.72 -6.34 -15.81
CA ALA A 176 -3.00 -6.96 -15.41
C ALA A 176 -3.20 -8.37 -15.97
N THR A 177 -2.47 -8.73 -17.03
CA THR A 177 -2.54 -10.04 -17.70
C THR A 177 -1.47 -11.01 -17.23
N ALA A 178 -0.61 -10.62 -16.30
CA ALA A 178 0.43 -11.51 -15.81
C ALA A 178 -0.17 -12.52 -14.82
N VAL A 179 0.24 -13.78 -14.94
CA VAL A 179 -0.26 -14.84 -14.07
C VAL A 179 0.46 -14.75 -12.73
N SER A 180 -0.30 -14.58 -11.65
CA SER A 180 0.23 -14.62 -10.29
C SER A 180 0.64 -16.03 -9.93
N GLN A 181 1.89 -16.23 -9.52
CA GLN A 181 2.30 -17.49 -8.92
C GLN A 181 2.01 -17.45 -7.42
N PRO A 182 1.45 -18.53 -6.83
CA PRO A 182 1.42 -18.66 -5.39
C PRO A 182 2.86 -18.67 -4.84
N ALA A 183 3.02 -18.05 -3.68
CA ALA A 183 4.26 -18.04 -2.91
C ALA A 183 4.63 -19.44 -2.40
#